data_AF-A0AAX2ZL21-F1
#
_entry.id   AF-A0AAX2ZL21-F1
#
_cell.length_a   1.000
_cell.length_b   1.000
_cell.length_c   1.000
_cell.angle_alpha   90.00
_cell.angle_beta   90.00
_cell.angle_gamma   90.00
#
_symmetry.space_group_name_H-M   'P 1'
#
loop_
_entity.id
_entity.type
_entity.pdbx_description
1 polymer ?
#
loop_
_entity_poly.entity_id
_entity_poly.type
_entity_poly.pdbx_seq_one_letter_code
_entity_poly.pdbx_strand_id
1 'polypeptide(L)'
;MSEYLYNNYTSTTQRDEDSPSTIVDELRECEYDKLGRLTETNISDNVSNSISNTVYTYDKVGNRVKEVKDGKTTFYYIILDGKRYLNVNIEKFLSDLEDEMNNY
;
A
#
# COMPACT_ATOMS: atom_id res chain seq x y z
N MET A 1 -11.76 1.76 11.22
CA MET A 1 -12.34 0.40 11.30
C MET A 1 -11.16 -0.54 11.24
N SER A 2 -11.16 -1.61 12.02
CA SER A 2 -10.04 -2.57 12.09
C SER A 2 -10.51 -3.94 11.62
N GLU A 3 -9.69 -4.62 10.83
CA GLU A 3 -9.91 -5.99 10.39
C GLU A 3 -8.73 -6.87 10.79
N TYR A 4 -9.00 -8.09 11.23
CA TYR A 4 -8.00 -9.07 11.65
C TYR A 4 -8.13 -10.33 10.81
N LEU A 5 -7.03 -10.78 10.21
CA LEU A 5 -6.95 -12.02 9.47
C LEU A 5 -5.86 -12.91 10.10
N TYR A 6 -6.26 -14.10 10.52
CA TYR A 6 -5.36 -15.10 11.07
C TYR A 6 -5.21 -16.27 10.09
N ASN A 7 -3.99 -16.48 9.62
CA ASN A 7 -3.66 -17.51 8.64
C ASN A 7 -2.72 -18.53 9.29
N ASN A 8 -3.24 -19.74 9.54
CA ASN A 8 -2.46 -20.87 10.04
C ASN A 8 -2.68 -22.11 9.15
N TYR A 9 -1.79 -22.32 8.19
CA TYR A 9 -1.88 -23.43 7.25
C TYR A 9 -0.51 -23.85 6.71
N THR A 10 -0.40 -25.08 6.22
CA THR A 10 0.77 -25.54 5.46
C THR A 10 0.58 -25.22 3.98
N SER A 11 1.48 -24.41 3.42
CA SER A 11 1.49 -24.07 2.00
C SER A 11 2.46 -24.99 1.26
N THR A 12 2.01 -25.60 0.16
CA THR A 12 2.88 -26.32 -0.77
C THR A 12 3.13 -25.47 -2.01
N THR A 13 4.38 -25.40 -2.44
CA THR A 13 4.76 -24.53 -3.56
C THR A 13 4.45 -25.19 -4.92
N GLN A 14 4.30 -26.52 -4.98
CA GLN A 14 3.92 -27.29 -6.18
C GLN A 14 3.08 -28.54 -5.81
N ARG A 15 2.46 -29.19 -6.82
CA ARG A 15 1.63 -30.41 -6.66
C ARG A 15 2.43 -31.72 -6.59
N ASP A 16 3.74 -31.65 -6.41
CA ASP A 16 4.58 -32.83 -6.27
C ASP A 16 4.72 -33.19 -4.79
N GLU A 17 4.58 -34.48 -4.45
CA GLU A 17 4.61 -34.96 -3.05
C GLU A 17 5.94 -34.66 -2.32
N ASP A 18 7.01 -34.41 -3.06
CA ASP A 18 8.34 -34.09 -2.52
C ASP A 18 8.61 -32.56 -2.41
N SER A 19 7.58 -31.74 -2.65
CA SER A 19 7.71 -30.29 -2.58
C SER A 19 7.90 -29.81 -1.14
N PRO A 20 8.78 -28.82 -0.89
CA PRO A 20 8.90 -28.24 0.43
C PRO A 20 7.57 -27.62 0.85
N SER A 21 7.08 -28.07 2.00
CA SER A 21 5.93 -27.49 2.69
C SER A 21 6.43 -26.43 3.65
N THR A 22 5.84 -25.24 3.60
CA THR A 22 6.14 -24.15 4.53
C THR A 22 4.94 -23.94 5.44
N ILE A 23 5.17 -23.88 6.75
CA ILE A 23 4.14 -23.46 7.69
C ILE A 23 3.96 -21.95 7.52
N VAL A 24 2.73 -21.54 7.30
CA VAL A 24 2.30 -20.14 7.38
C VAL A 24 1.55 -20.00 8.70
N ASP A 25 2.07 -19.18 9.61
CA ASP A 25 1.39 -18.78 10.85
C ASP A 25 1.55 -17.27 10.97
N GLU A 26 0.64 -16.52 10.34
CA GLU A 26 0.65 -15.07 10.35
C GLU A 26 -0.65 -14.48 10.92
N LEU A 27 -0.52 -13.40 11.69
CA LEU A 27 -1.60 -12.50 12.05
C LEU A 27 -1.44 -11.20 11.26
N ARG A 28 -2.50 -10.78 10.57
CA ARG A 28 -2.55 -9.53 9.83
C ARG A 28 -3.64 -8.64 10.39
N GLU A 29 -3.26 -7.43 10.78
CA GLU A 29 -4.15 -6.39 11.26
C GLU A 29 -4.19 -5.27 10.22
N CYS A 30 -5.39 -4.90 9.79
CA CYS A 30 -5.62 -3.89 8.76
C CYS A 30 -6.49 -2.77 9.34
N GLU A 31 -5.98 -1.54 9.27
CA GLU A 31 -6.70 -0.35 9.70
C GLU A 31 -7.22 0.45 8.51
N TYR A 32 -8.43 0.99 8.65
CA TYR A 32 -9.10 1.75 7.61
C TYR A 32 -9.60 3.10 8.11
N ASP A 33 -9.49 4.11 7.25
CA ASP A 33 -10.10 5.41 7.49
C ASP A 33 -11.63 5.38 7.32
N LYS A 34 -12.27 6.54 7.54
CA LYS A 34 -13.73 6.69 7.46
C LYS A 34 -14.30 6.46 6.06
N LEU A 35 -13.47 6.50 5.01
CA LEU A 35 -13.87 6.23 3.63
C LEU A 35 -13.65 4.75 3.25
N GLY A 36 -13.19 3.91 4.19
CA GLY A 36 -12.93 2.50 3.95
C GLY A 36 -11.60 2.24 3.23
N ARG A 37 -10.67 3.19 3.24
CA ARG A 37 -9.34 3.02 2.61
C ARG A 37 -8.34 2.48 3.64
N LEU A 38 -7.54 1.49 3.24
CA LEU A 38 -6.51 0.86 4.06
C LEU A 38 -5.41 1.88 4.41
N THR A 39 -5.26 2.24 5.68
CA THR A 39 -4.27 3.20 6.18
C THR A 39 -3.06 2.55 6.84
N GLU A 40 -3.21 1.34 7.37
CA GLU A 40 -2.10 0.64 8.02
C GLU A 40 -2.27 -0.88 7.91
N THR A 41 -1.15 -1.59 7.85
CA THR A 41 -1.10 -3.04 7.97
C THR A 41 0.03 -3.44 8.92
N ASN A 42 -0.31 -4.21 9.94
CA ASN A 42 0.63 -4.88 10.83
C ASN A 42 0.58 -6.38 10.54
N ILE A 43 1.74 -6.99 10.31
CA ILE A 43 1.87 -8.43 10.06
C ILE A 43 2.81 -8.98 11.10
N SER A 44 2.35 -9.98 11.86
CA SER A 44 3.19 -10.79 12.74
C SER A 44 3.28 -12.19 12.16
N ASP A 45 4.49 -12.64 11.82
CA ASP A 45 4.78 -14.01 11.42
C ASP A 45 5.33 -14.76 12.64
N ASN A 46 4.54 -15.70 13.15
CA ASN A 46 4.85 -16.48 14.34
C ASN A 46 5.89 -17.59 14.07
N VAL A 47 6.11 -17.96 12.80
CA VAL A 47 7.14 -18.95 12.41
C VAL A 47 8.52 -18.31 12.47
N SER A 48 8.66 -17.13 11.86
CA SER A 48 9.93 -16.40 11.85
C SER A 48 10.10 -15.44 13.05
N ASN A 49 9.04 -15.26 13.84
CA ASN A 49 8.94 -14.27 14.92
C ASN A 49 9.30 -12.85 14.44
N SER A 50 8.83 -12.52 13.22
CA SER A 50 9.08 -11.23 12.58
C SER A 50 7.81 -10.38 12.54
N ILE A 51 7.99 -9.07 12.60
CA ILE A 51 6.91 -8.10 12.50
C ILE A 51 7.21 -7.16 11.34
N SER A 52 6.21 -6.90 10.50
CA SER A 52 6.27 -5.90 9.45
C SER A 52 5.12 -4.92 9.58
N ASN A 53 5.42 -3.63 9.47
CA ASN A 53 4.44 -2.55 9.49
C ASN A 53 4.48 -1.78 8.17
N THR A 54 3.30 -1.47 7.63
CA THR A 54 3.16 -0.60 6.47
C THR A 54 2.08 0.45 6.71
N VAL A 55 2.43 1.73 6.57
CA VAL A 55 1.49 2.87 6.66
C VAL A 55 1.28 3.48 5.28
N TYR A 56 0.03 3.75 4.92
CA TYR A 56 -0.37 4.32 3.64
C TYR A 56 -0.88 5.76 3.79
N THR A 57 -0.51 6.63 2.85
CA THR A 57 -1.04 7.99 2.76
C THR A 57 -1.75 8.18 1.43
N TYR A 58 -2.85 8.92 1.48
CA TYR A 58 -3.71 9.21 0.34
C TYR A 58 -3.83 10.71 0.11
N ASP A 59 -4.06 11.11 -1.14
CA ASP A 59 -4.48 12.46 -1.46
C ASP A 59 -5.98 12.67 -1.16
N LYS A 60 -6.48 13.88 -1.47
CA LYS A 60 -7.87 14.26 -1.22
C LYS A 60 -8.86 13.49 -2.09
N VAL A 61 -8.46 13.04 -3.27
CA VAL A 61 -9.34 12.34 -4.23
C VAL A 61 -9.27 10.82 -4.08
N GLY A 62 -8.34 10.31 -3.27
CA GLY A 62 -8.27 8.91 -2.88
C GLY A 62 -7.17 8.10 -3.54
N ASN A 63 -6.22 8.72 -4.23
CA ASN A 63 -5.06 8.00 -4.72
C ASN A 63 -4.04 7.80 -3.60
N ARG A 64 -3.40 6.63 -3.58
CA ARG A 64 -2.26 6.38 -2.69
C ARG A 64 -1.05 7.16 -3.21
N VAL A 65 -0.41 7.93 -2.33
CA VAL A 65 0.69 8.84 -2.69
C VAL A 65 2.00 8.50 -2.01
N LYS A 66 1.92 7.78 -0.88
CA LYS A 66 3.07 7.34 -0.11
C LYS A 66 2.74 6.03 0.61
N GLU A 67 3.74 5.17 0.74
CA GLU A 67 3.77 4.12 1.74
C GLU A 67 5.07 4.19 2.54
N VAL A 68 5.01 3.82 3.81
CA VAL A 68 6.18 3.60 4.67
C VAL A 68 6.12 2.17 5.15
N LYS A 69 7.00 1.32 4.61
CA LYS A 69 7.11 -0.10 5.00
C LYS A 69 8.40 -0.31 5.76
N ASP A 70 8.30 -0.72 7.02
CA ASP A 70 9.46 -1.01 7.89
C ASP A 70 10.50 0.13 7.88
N GLY A 71 10.00 1.37 7.97
CA GLY A 71 10.80 2.61 7.91
C GLY A 71 11.25 3.04 6.51
N LYS A 72 11.08 2.21 5.48
CA LYS A 72 11.42 2.56 4.08
C LYS A 72 10.24 3.25 3.41
N THR A 73 10.51 4.41 2.82
CA THR A 73 9.47 5.21 2.15
C THR A 73 9.46 4.98 0.65
N THR A 74 8.27 4.75 0.10
CA THR A 74 8.00 4.74 -1.35
C THR A 74 6.99 5.84 -1.66
N PHE A 75 7.21 6.58 -2.74
CA PHE A 75 6.28 7.61 -3.25
C PHE A 75 5.69 7.16 -4.58
N TYR A 76 4.41 7.48 -4.79
CA TYR A 76 3.71 7.18 -6.03
C TYR A 76 3.56 8.42 -6.89
N TYR A 77 3.87 8.26 -8.18
CA TYR A 77 3.89 9.32 -9.16
C TYR A 77 2.96 8.98 -10.32
N ILE A 78 2.31 10.00 -10.88
CA ILE A 78 1.71 9.93 -12.21
C ILE A 78 2.75 10.45 -13.21
N ILE A 79 2.75 9.88 -14.41
CA ILE A 79 3.59 10.35 -15.51
C ILE A 79 2.69 11.08 -16.51
N LEU A 80 2.96 12.38 -16.71
CA LEU A 80 2.32 13.20 -17.74
C LEU A 80 3.42 13.80 -18.61
N ASP A 81 3.31 13.67 -19.93
CA ASP A 81 4.28 14.20 -20.91
C ASP A 81 5.74 13.84 -20.58
N GLY A 82 5.96 12.62 -20.09
CA GLY A 82 7.28 12.12 -19.69
C GLY A 82 7.83 12.71 -18.38
N LYS A 83 7.09 13.59 -17.70
CA LYS A 83 7.47 14.15 -16.40
C LYS A 83 6.75 13.41 -15.27
N ARG A 84 7.47 13.19 -14.17
CA ARG A 84 6.93 12.57 -12.96
C ARG A 84 6.37 13.64 -12.04
N TYR A 85 5.10 13.49 -11.68
CA TYR A 85 4.44 14.34 -10.70
C TYR A 85 4.03 13.48 -9.52
N LEU A 86 4.43 13.92 -8.32
CA LEU A 86 3.91 13.30 -7.11
C LEU A 86 2.39 13.48 -7.16
N ASN A 87 1.63 12.42 -6.90
CA ASN A 87 0.19 12.47 -7.14
C ASN A 87 -0.50 13.59 -6.31
N VAL A 88 -0.03 13.90 -5.09
CA VAL A 88 -0.54 15.07 -4.34
C VAL A 88 -0.33 16.43 -5.02
N ASN A 89 0.65 16.53 -5.90
CA ASN A 89 0.99 17.77 -6.60
C ASN A 89 0.28 17.89 -7.95
N ILE A 90 -0.45 16.85 -8.41
CA ILE A 90 -1.11 16.87 -9.72
C ILE A 90 -2.29 17.85 -9.75
N GLU A 91 -3.10 17.88 -8.70
CA GLU A 91 -4.26 18.78 -8.60
C GLU A 91 -3.83 20.25 -8.73
N LYS A 92 -2.71 20.59 -8.09
CA LYS A 92 -2.10 21.91 -8.21
C LYS A 92 -1.56 22.17 -9.62
N PHE A 93 -0.90 21.17 -10.23
CA PHE A 93 -0.38 21.31 -11.59
C PHE A 93 -1.49 21.48 -12.63
N LEU A 94 -2.59 20.74 -12.50
CA LEU A 94 -3.75 20.85 -13.39
C LEU A 94 -4.47 22.19 -13.22
N SER A 95 -4.64 22.68 -11.97
CA SER A 95 -5.24 24.00 -11.75
C SER A 95 -4.41 25.12 -12.37
N ASP A 96 -3.08 25.09 -12.18
CA ASP A 96 -2.18 26.09 -12.73
C ASP A 96 -2.22 26.09 -14.28
N LEU A 97 -2.36 24.91 -14.92
CA LEU A 97 -2.52 24.78 -16.38
C LEU A 97 -3.88 25.27 -16.90
N GLU A 98 -4.98 24.96 -16.19
CA GLU A 98 -6.32 25.43 -16.56
C GLU A 98 -6.39 26.97 -16.52
N ASP A 99 -5.76 27.60 -15.53
CA ASP A 99 -5.67 29.06 -15.42
C ASP A 99 -4.82 29.69 -16.53
N GLU A 100 -3.75 29.03 -16.98
CA GLU A 100 -2.95 29.46 -18.14
C GLU A 100 -3.71 29.34 -19.46
N MET A 101 -4.50 28.27 -19.63
CA MET A 101 -5.28 28.03 -20.84
C MET A 101 -6.52 28.92 -20.97
N ASN A 102 -7.12 29.32 -19.85
CA ASN A 102 -8.32 30.19 -19.83
C ASN A 102 -8.00 31.69 -19.88
N ASN A 103 -6.72 32.08 -19.85
CA ASN A 103 -6.27 33.47 -20.00
C ASN A 103 -5.95 33.87 -21.46
N TYR A 104 -6.38 33.08 -22.44
CA TYR A 104 -6.23 33.34 -23.88
C TYR A 104 -7.57 33.42 -24.62
#